data_AF-A0A7V3RML3-F1
#
_entry.id   AF-A0A7V3RML3-F1
#
_cell.length_a   1.000
_cell.length_b   1.000
_cell.length_c   1.000
_cell.angle_alpha   90.00
_cell.angle_beta   90.00
_cell.angle_gamma   90.00
#
_symmetry.space_group_name_H-M   'P 1'
#
loop_
_entity.id
_entity.type
_entity.pdbx_description
1 polymer ?
#
loop_
_entity_poly.entity_id
_entity_poly.type
_entity_poly.pdbx_seq_one_letter_code
_entity_poly.pdbx_strand_id
1 'polypeptide(L)' 'MTEPLVVVGIGHDGPAGLSPQALDHIARAEVLAGGARHHAFFPDWN' A
#
# COMPACT_ATOMS: atom_id res chain seq x y z
N MET A 1 15.44 11.26 2.51
CA MET A 1 15.25 11.38 1.05
C MET A 1 13.79 11.13 0.77
N THR A 2 13.16 11.89 -0.12
CA THR A 2 11.82 11.60 -0.61
C THR A 2 11.87 10.34 -1.47
N GLU A 3 11.01 9.37 -1.20
CA GLU A 3 10.91 8.15 -2.01
C GLU A 3 10.00 8.46 -3.20
N PRO A 4 10.53 8.52 -4.44
CA PRO A 4 9.71 8.94 -5.58
C PRO A 4 8.69 7.88 -6.01
N LEU A 5 8.95 6.60 -5.71
CA LEU A 5 8.08 5.47 -6.04
C LEU A 5 8.46 4.24 -5.20
N VAL A 6 7.46 3.57 -4.64
CA VAL A 6 7.60 2.25 -4.01
C VAL A 6 6.57 1.30 -4.60
N VAL A 7 7.00 0.08 -4.97
CA VAL A 7 6.12 -0.96 -5.48
C VAL A 7 5.94 -2.04 -4.41
N VAL A 8 4.71 -2.17 -3.90
CA VAL A 8 4.36 -3.16 -2.87
C VAL A 8 3.48 -4.25 -3.50
N GLY A 9 3.90 -5.52 -3.36
CA GLY A 9 3.05 -6.66 -3.68
C GLY A 9 2.04 -6.93 -2.58
N ILE A 10 0.74 -6.77 -2.87
CA ILE A 10 -0.35 -6.87 -1.87
C ILE A 10 -0.70 -8.32 -1.48
N GLY A 11 -0.43 -9.30 -2.34
CA GLY A 11 -0.77 -10.71 -2.07
C GLY A 11 -2.28 -10.99 -2.03
N HIS A 12 -2.65 -12.17 -1.52
CA HIS A 12 -4.05 -12.56 -1.34
C HIS A 12 -4.67 -11.97 -0.08
N ASP A 13 -3.90 -11.96 1.02
CA ASP A 13 -4.36 -11.54 2.36
C ASP A 13 -4.39 -10.02 2.54
N GLY A 14 -3.97 -9.26 1.53
CA GLY A 14 -3.98 -7.80 1.59
C GLY A 14 -3.07 -7.26 2.70
N PRO A 15 -3.47 -6.17 3.37
CA PRO A 15 -2.69 -5.52 4.44
C PRO A 15 -2.29 -6.47 5.58
N ALA A 16 -3.08 -7.50 5.85
CA ALA A 16 -2.80 -8.47 6.91
C ALA A 16 -1.54 -9.31 6.64
N GLY A 17 -1.14 -9.45 5.36
CA GLY A 17 0.06 -10.19 4.96
C GLY A 17 1.30 -9.31 4.74
N LEU A 18 1.19 -7.98 4.92
CA LEU A 18 2.27 -7.06 4.62
C LEU A 18 3.28 -6.94 5.77
N SER A 19 4.55 -6.74 5.42
CA SER A 19 5.59 -6.44 6.39
C SER A 19 5.37 -5.04 7.00
N PRO A 20 5.89 -4.78 8.21
CA PRO A 20 5.85 -3.45 8.81
C PRO A 20 6.45 -2.35 7.91
N GLN A 21 7.50 -2.68 7.16
CA GLN A 21 8.12 -1.75 6.21
C GLN A 21 7.16 -1.40 5.06
N ALA A 22 6.48 -2.38 4.47
CA ALA A 22 5.51 -2.14 3.40
C ALA A 22 4.34 -1.28 3.88
N LEU A 23 3.85 -1.55 5.10
CA LEU A 23 2.80 -0.76 5.73
C LEU A 23 3.25 0.69 5.98
N ASP A 24 4.50 0.92 6.40
CA ASP A 24 5.04 2.27 6.59
C ASP A 24 5.12 3.06 5.26
N HIS A 25 5.57 2.42 4.17
CA HIS A 25 5.55 3.06 2.85
C HIS A 25 4.12 3.43 2.41
N ILE A 26 3.13 2.55 2.63
CA ILE A 26 1.72 2.83 2.30
C ILE A 26 1.15 3.97 3.15
N ALA A 27 1.47 4.01 4.45
CA ALA A 27 0.97 5.03 5.38
C ALA A 27 1.54 6.43 5.09
N ARG A 28 2.75 6.51 4.56
CA ARG A 28 3.43 7.77 4.24
C ARG A 28 3.22 8.23 2.80
N ALA A 29 2.66 7.38 1.94
CA ALA A 29 2.44 7.70 0.54
C ALA A 29 1.39 8.81 0.39
N GLU A 30 1.70 9.79 -0.46
CA GLU A 30 0.74 10.84 -0.86
C GLU A 30 -0.22 10.35 -1.95
N VAL A 31 0.16 9.29 -2.69
CA VAL A 31 -0.62 8.68 -3.76
C VAL A 31 -0.50 7.16 -3.68
N LEU A 32 -1.64 6.46 -3.63
CA LEU A 32 -1.74 5.01 -3.78
C LEU A 32 -2.33 4.71 -5.15
N ALA A 33 -1.52 4.07 -5.98
CA ALA A 33 -1.90 3.70 -7.34
C ALA A 33 -1.95 2.18 -7.49
N GLY A 34 -3.01 1.68 -8.12
CA GLY A 34 -3.26 0.25 -8.28
C GLY A 34 -4.60 -0.04 -8.93
N GLY A 35 -4.86 -1.33 -9.19
CA GLY A 35 -6.15 -1.79 -9.68
C GLY A 35 -7.22 -1.76 -8.58
N ALA A 36 -8.50 -1.74 -8.99
CA ALA A 36 -9.65 -1.68 -8.08
C ALA A 36 -9.61 -2.74 -6.96
N ARG A 37 -9.16 -3.97 -7.27
CA ARG A 37 -8.99 -5.05 -6.29
C ARG A 37 -8.00 -4.69 -5.18
N HIS A 38 -6.90 -4.01 -5.49
CA HIS A 38 -5.92 -3.61 -4.49
C HIS A 38 -6.45 -2.46 -3.64
N HIS A 39 -7.09 -1.46 -4.25
CA HIS A 39 -7.69 -0.34 -3.50
C HIS A 39 -8.82 -0.79 -2.57
N ALA A 40 -9.58 -1.84 -2.92
CA ALA A 40 -10.64 -2.37 -2.07
C ALA A 40 -10.15 -2.90 -0.70
N PHE A 41 -8.85 -3.21 -0.56
CA PHE A 41 -8.25 -3.57 0.73
C PHE A 41 -7.96 -2.37 1.64
N PHE A 42 -8.06 -1.15 1.11
CA PHE A 42 -7.70 0.09 1.75
C PHE A 42 -8.91 1.06 1.72
N PRO A 43 -10.08 0.66 2.25
CA PRO A 43 -11.32 1.46 2.12
C PRO A 43 -11.24 2.81 2.82
N ASP A 44 -10.41 2.91 3.86
CA ASP A 44 -10.21 4.10 4.69
C ASP A 44 -8.85 4.76 4.40
N TRP A 45 -8.20 4.43 3.28
CA TRP A 45 -6.91 5.03 2.93
C TRP A 45 -7.15 6.41 2.34
N ASN A 46 -6.73 7.39 3.15
CA ASN A 46 -7.04 8.83 3.12
C ASN A 46 -8.34 9.21 3.81
#